data_AF-A0A914DBA3-F1
#
_entry.id   AF-A0A914DBA3-F1
#
_cell.length_a   1.000
_cell.length_b   1.000
_cell.length_c   1.000
_cell.angle_alpha   90.00
_cell.angle_beta   90.00
_cell.angle_gamma   90.00
#
_symmetry.space_group_name_H-M   'P 1'
#
loop_
_entity.id
_entity.type
_entity.pdbx_description
1 polymer ?
#
loop_
_entity_poly.entity_id
_entity_poly.type
_entity_poly.pdbx_seq_one_letter_code
_entity_poly.pdbx_strand_id
1 'polypeptide(L)'
;RVVFNIVNFSKNRNLFDSANAAPVFRVGTEGNWSRIAARHIFYYRSQAHGDRFILSFVHIFRSIDRTEFAYCIPYSYTKLQKFLMQLESRHLPFFKRNPLTETVVRKIFSTFS
;
A
#
# COMPACT_ATOMS: atom_id res chain seq x y z
N ARG A 1 2.90 -22.77 4.83
CA ARG A 1 1.96 -22.07 3.91
C ARG A 1 0.82 -21.53 4.74
N VAL A 2 0.49 -20.25 4.62
CA VAL A 2 -0.59 -19.61 5.40
C VAL A 2 -1.56 -18.92 4.45
N VAL A 3 -2.84 -19.00 4.78
CA VAL A 3 -3.93 -18.34 4.04
C VAL A 3 -4.47 -17.20 4.88
N PHE A 4 -4.52 -16.01 4.31
CA PHE A 4 -5.10 -14.83 4.94
C PHE A 4 -6.44 -14.54 4.29
N ASN A 5 -7.47 -14.31 5.10
CA ASN A 5 -8.82 -14.01 4.65
C ASN A 5 -9.23 -12.62 5.14
N ILE A 6 -9.54 -11.72 4.20
CA ILE A 6 -10.06 -10.38 4.49
C ILE A 6 -11.55 -10.40 4.14
N VAL A 7 -12.39 -10.39 5.19
CA VAL A 7 -13.85 -10.58 5.08
C VAL A 7 -14.64 -9.27 5.13
N ASN A 8 -13.99 -8.15 5.43
CA ASN A 8 -14.63 -6.83 5.55
C ASN A 8 -14.17 -5.88 4.43
N PHE A 9 -14.35 -6.30 3.18
CA PHE A 9 -14.14 -5.38 2.06
C PHE A 9 -15.34 -4.45 1.93
N SER A 10 -15.08 -3.14 2.06
CA SER A 10 -16.13 -2.11 2.12
C SER A 10 -16.84 -1.84 0.79
N LYS A 11 -16.30 -2.33 -0.34
CA LYS A 11 -16.86 -2.13 -1.68
C LYS A 11 -17.06 -3.46 -2.39
N ASN A 12 -18.24 -3.63 -2.99
CA ASN A 12 -18.64 -4.80 -3.77
C ASN A 12 -17.92 -4.90 -5.13
N ARG A 13 -17.43 -3.78 -5.67
CA ARG A 13 -16.51 -3.75 -6.83
C ARG A 13 -15.23 -3.06 -6.40
N ASN A 14 -14.10 -3.74 -6.56
CA ASN A 14 -12.79 -3.24 -6.22
C ASN A 14 -11.78 -3.65 -7.30
N LEU A 15 -10.54 -3.16 -7.23
CA LEU A 15 -9.49 -3.51 -8.20
C LEU A 15 -9.01 -4.97 -8.09
N PHE A 16 -9.42 -5.70 -7.05
CA PHE A 16 -9.16 -7.14 -6.94
C PHE A 16 -10.16 -7.96 -7.77
N ASP A 17 -11.37 -7.45 -7.96
CA ASP A 17 -12.40 -8.02 -8.85
C ASP A 17 -11.91 -8.06 -10.31
N SER A 18 -11.21 -7.02 -10.76
CA SER A 18 -10.62 -6.96 -12.10
C SER A 18 -9.23 -7.62 -12.22
N ALA A 19 -8.72 -8.22 -11.14
CA ALA A 19 -7.35 -8.76 -11.04
C ALA A 19 -6.21 -7.74 -11.33
N ASN A 20 -6.48 -6.44 -11.33
CA ASN A 20 -5.47 -5.39 -11.55
C ASN A 20 -4.69 -5.03 -10.28
N ALA A 21 -5.20 -5.40 -9.10
CA ALA A 21 -4.53 -5.19 -7.83
C ALA A 21 -3.97 -6.50 -7.27
N ALA A 22 -2.80 -6.40 -6.64
CA ALA A 22 -2.18 -7.49 -5.90
C ALA A 22 -1.60 -6.92 -4.60
N PRO A 23 -1.91 -7.49 -3.42
CA PRO A 23 -1.27 -7.10 -2.18
C PRO A 23 0.24 -7.32 -2.30
N VAL A 24 0.98 -6.51 -1.58
CA VAL A 24 2.44 -6.58 -1.50
C VAL A 24 2.86 -7.10 -0.14
N PHE A 25 4.01 -7.74 -0.11
CA PHE A 25 4.66 -8.19 1.11
C PHE A 25 6.09 -7.68 1.17
N ARG A 26 6.60 -7.53 2.38
CA ARG A 26 8.00 -7.22 2.68
C ARG A 26 8.48 -8.17 3.77
N VAL A 27 9.71 -8.65 3.64
CA VAL A 27 10.35 -9.52 4.64
C VAL A 27 11.48 -8.73 5.30
N GLY A 28 11.46 -8.65 6.63
CA GLY A 28 12.43 -7.88 7.41
C GLY A 28 12.30 -6.35 7.25
N THR A 29 13.11 -5.62 8.00
CA THR A 29 13.04 -4.14 8.07
C THR A 29 13.63 -3.48 6.83
N GLU A 30 14.65 -4.10 6.22
CA GLU A 30 15.38 -3.62 5.03
C GLU A 30 14.86 -4.21 3.71
N GLY A 31 13.91 -5.14 3.77
CA GLY A 31 13.41 -5.82 2.58
C GLY A 31 12.69 -4.89 1.61
N ASN A 32 12.76 -5.23 0.33
CA ASN A 32 11.98 -4.58 -0.71
C ASN A 32 10.55 -5.11 -0.75
N TRP A 33 9.60 -4.22 -1.04
CA TRP A 33 8.21 -4.59 -1.26
C TRP A 33 8.06 -5.37 -2.57
N SER A 34 7.44 -6.55 -2.49
CA SER A 34 7.20 -7.44 -3.63
C SER A 34 5.72 -7.78 -3.75
N ARG A 35 5.20 -7.95 -4.97
CA ARG A 35 3.79 -8.32 -5.21
C ARG A 35 3.58 -9.81 -4.96
N ILE A 36 2.44 -10.17 -4.36
CA ILE A 36 1.97 -11.56 -4.31
C ILE A 36 1.53 -11.96 -5.72
N ALA A 37 1.92 -13.16 -6.16
CA ALA A 37 1.54 -13.66 -7.48
C ALA A 37 0.02 -13.83 -7.60
N ALA A 38 -0.56 -13.45 -8.73
CA ALA A 38 -2.02 -13.50 -8.97
C ALA A 38 -2.62 -14.89 -8.71
N ARG A 39 -1.91 -15.97 -9.05
CA ARG A 39 -2.30 -17.36 -8.77
C ARG A 39 -2.50 -17.70 -7.29
N HIS A 40 -2.00 -16.87 -6.38
CA HIS A 40 -2.15 -17.05 -4.94
C HIS A 40 -3.20 -16.11 -4.33
N ILE A 41 -3.94 -15.38 -5.16
CA ILE A 41 -4.96 -14.42 -4.75
C ILE A 41 -6.31 -14.93 -5.26
N PHE A 42 -7.30 -14.93 -4.38
CA PHE A 42 -8.64 -15.43 -4.63
C PHE A 42 -9.63 -14.37 -4.15
N TYR A 43 -10.51 -13.94 -5.04
CA TYR A 43 -11.60 -13.03 -4.72
C TYR A 43 -12.91 -13.72 -5.05
N TYR A 44 -13.74 -13.99 -4.04
CA TYR A 44 -14.95 -14.78 -4.19
C TYR A 44 -16.04 -14.36 -3.20
N ARG A 45 -17.28 -14.73 -3.48
CA ARG A 45 -18.39 -14.59 -2.53
C ARG A 45 -18.56 -15.83 -1.68
N SER A 46 -18.77 -15.64 -0.38
CA SER A 46 -19.03 -16.75 0.53
C SER A 46 -20.42 -16.67 1.13
N GLN A 47 -21.22 -17.72 0.92
CA GLN A 47 -22.54 -17.87 1.52
C GLN A 47 -22.46 -17.94 3.05
N ALA A 48 -21.40 -18.57 3.60
CA ALA A 48 -21.17 -18.68 5.04
C ALA A 48 -20.94 -17.32 5.74
N HIS A 49 -20.61 -16.27 4.98
CA HIS A 49 -20.39 -14.92 5.50
C HIS A 49 -21.48 -13.93 5.04
N GLY A 50 -22.68 -14.41 4.69
CA GLY A 50 -23.80 -13.57 4.28
C GLY A 50 -23.65 -12.98 2.88
N ASP A 51 -23.17 -13.78 1.93
CA ASP A 51 -22.88 -13.40 0.53
C ASP A 51 -21.88 -12.23 0.38
N ARG A 52 -21.03 -12.04 1.38
CA ARG A 52 -19.97 -11.01 1.33
C ARG A 52 -18.82 -11.44 0.43
N PHE A 53 -18.20 -10.45 -0.18
CA PHE A 53 -16.94 -10.63 -0.91
C PHE A 53 -15.77 -10.81 0.05
N ILE A 54 -15.00 -11.88 -0.18
CA ILE A 54 -13.82 -12.23 0.58
C ILE A 54 -12.62 -12.18 -0.34
N LEU A 55 -11.58 -11.48 0.11
CA LEU A 55 -10.25 -11.55 -0.48
C LEU A 55 -9.41 -12.51 0.33
N SER A 56 -9.02 -13.62 -0.28
CA SER A 56 -8.12 -14.60 0.29
C SER A 56 -6.81 -14.61 -0.46
N PHE A 57 -5.69 -14.60 0.23
CA PHE A 57 -4.39 -14.78 -0.41
C PHE A 57 -3.47 -15.73 0.36
N VAL A 58 -2.61 -16.39 -0.38
CA VAL A 58 -1.70 -17.41 0.13
C VAL A 58 -0.29 -16.86 0.16
N HIS A 59 0.37 -16.98 1.31
CA HIS A 59 1.78 -16.65 1.45
C HIS A 59 2.57 -17.83 2.02
N ILE A 60 3.81 -18.00 1.53
CA ILE A 60 4.76 -19.00 2.01
C ILE A 60 5.92 -18.25 2.66
N PHE A 61 5.96 -18.26 3.99
CA PHE A 61 7.07 -17.73 4.76
C PHE A 61 8.31 -18.59 4.49
N ARG A 62 9.35 -17.97 3.91
CA ARG A 62 10.63 -18.62 3.62
C ARG A 62 11.69 -18.35 4.68
N SER A 63 11.53 -17.28 5.46
CA SER A 63 12.40 -16.93 6.58
C SER A 63 11.59 -16.75 7.86
N ILE A 64 12.30 -16.76 9.00
CA ILE A 64 11.75 -16.51 10.34
C ILE A 64 11.52 -15.01 10.58
N ASP A 65 12.05 -14.16 9.69
CA ASP A 65 11.94 -12.72 9.81
C ASP A 65 10.48 -12.26 9.74
N ARG A 66 10.23 -11.14 10.43
CA ARG A 66 8.94 -10.48 10.39
C ARG A 66 8.56 -10.15 8.94
N THR A 67 7.42 -10.66 8.50
CA THR A 67 6.84 -10.34 7.20
C THR A 67 5.68 -9.36 7.38
N GLU A 68 5.68 -8.29 6.61
CA GLU A 68 4.65 -7.28 6.60
C GLU A 68 3.86 -7.35 5.30
N PHE A 69 2.55 -7.10 5.38
CA PHE A 69 1.65 -7.10 4.24
C PHE A 69 1.00 -5.72 4.10
N ALA A 70 0.80 -5.28 2.86
CA ALA A 70 0.09 -4.05 2.55
C ALA A 70 -0.74 -4.20 1.28
N TYR A 71 -1.76 -3.35 1.12
CA TYR A 71 -2.58 -3.31 -0.09
C TYR A 71 -1.76 -2.93 -1.33
N CYS A 72 -0.85 -1.96 -1.20
CA CYS A 72 0.10 -1.53 -2.20
C CYS A 72 1.39 -1.03 -1.51
N ILE A 73 2.43 -0.72 -2.30
CA ILE A 73 3.72 -0.28 -1.76
C ILE A 73 3.50 1.00 -0.94
N PRO A 74 3.73 0.98 0.38
CA PRO A 74 3.44 2.14 1.22
C PRO A 74 4.44 3.27 0.96
N TYR A 75 3.93 4.49 0.95
CA TYR A 75 4.74 5.70 0.89
C TYR A 75 4.49 6.55 2.14
N SER A 76 5.48 6.60 3.03
CA SER A 76 5.32 7.28 4.31
C SER A 76 5.51 8.79 4.16
N TYR A 77 4.84 9.56 5.03
CA TYR A 77 4.98 11.01 5.08
C TYR A 77 6.43 11.44 5.34
N THR A 78 7.17 10.72 6.19
CA THR A 78 8.59 11.00 6.45
C THR A 78 9.44 10.82 5.19
N LYS A 79 9.14 9.81 4.37
CA LYS A 79 9.83 9.59 3.08
C LYS A 79 9.55 10.75 2.11
N LEU A 80 8.30 11.22 2.06
CA LEU A 80 7.93 12.42 1.29
C LEU A 80 8.73 13.64 1.75
N GLN A 81 8.71 13.95 3.05
CA GLN A 81 9.39 15.15 3.56
C GLN A 81 10.90 15.12 3.30
N LYS A 82 11.55 13.95 3.48
CA LYS A 82 12.97 13.78 3.13
C LYS A 82 13.23 14.03 1.64
N PHE A 83 12.37 13.50 0.77
CA PHE A 83 12.48 13.72 -0.67
C PHE A 83 12.33 15.20 -1.05
N LEU A 84 11.37 15.91 -0.45
CA LEU A 84 11.16 17.33 -0.68
C LEU A 84 12.36 18.17 -0.19
N MET A 85 12.89 17.89 1.01
CA MET A 85 14.08 18.57 1.53
C MET A 85 15.30 18.35 0.61
N GLN A 86 15.48 17.14 0.06
CA GLN A 86 16.55 16.84 -0.87
C GLN A 86 16.39 17.54 -2.23
N LEU A 87 15.16 17.84 -2.65
CA LEU A 87 14.89 18.63 -3.85
C LEU A 87 15.18 20.11 -3.61
N GLU A 88 14.72 20.65 -2.48
CA GLU A 88 14.98 22.02 -2.07
C GLU A 88 16.48 22.29 -1.90
N SER A 89 17.23 21.35 -1.32
CA SER A 89 18.68 21.50 -1.14
C SER A 89 19.47 21.60 -2.46
N ARG A 90 18.88 21.18 -3.59
CA ARG A 90 19.50 21.27 -4.92
C ARG A 90 19.35 22.65 -5.56
N HIS A 91 18.57 23.56 -4.96
CA HIS A 91 18.40 24.95 -5.42
C HIS A 91 18.15 25.07 -6.93
N LEU A 92 17.28 24.22 -7.47
CA LEU A 92 16.96 24.21 -8.90
C LEU A 92 16.20 25.50 -9.25
N PRO A 93 16.61 26.23 -10.31
CA PRO A 93 16.03 27.54 -10.64
C PRO A 93 14.57 27.46 -11.10
N PHE A 94 14.09 26.26 -11.43
CA PHE A 94 12.74 25.96 -11.91
C PHE A 94 11.89 25.19 -10.88
N PHE A 95 12.32 25.12 -9.62
CA PHE A 95 11.57 24.42 -8.58
C PHE A 95 11.37 25.33 -7.38
N LYS A 96 10.12 25.75 -7.15
CA LYS A 96 9.73 26.47 -5.94
C LYS A 96 8.59 25.75 -5.23
N ARG A 97 8.82 25.38 -3.96
CA ARG A 97 7.79 24.83 -3.09
C ARG A 97 7.10 25.96 -2.34
N ASN A 98 5.77 26.01 -2.44
CA ASN A 98 4.95 26.94 -1.67
C ASN A 98 3.95 26.17 -0.78
N PRO A 99 3.90 26.42 0.54
CA PRO A 99 2.86 25.85 1.39
C PRO A 99 1.52 26.50 1.06
N LEU A 100 0.50 25.70 0.77
CA LEU A 100 -0.85 26.20 0.46
C LEU A 100 -1.73 26.26 1.70
N THR A 101 -1.76 25.16 2.45
CA THR A 101 -2.69 24.99 3.55
C THR A 101 -2.24 23.86 4.47
N GLU A 102 -2.87 23.76 5.63
CA GLU A 102 -2.72 22.64 6.55
C GLU A 102 -3.87 21.66 6.39
N THR A 103 -3.57 20.38 6.45
CA THR A 103 -4.59 19.34 6.56
C THR A 103 -5.23 19.39 7.95
N VAL A 104 -6.38 18.73 8.13
CA VAL A 104 -7.08 18.63 9.43
C VAL A 104 -6.18 18.11 10.56
N VAL A 105 -5.17 17.29 10.23
CA VAL A 105 -4.18 16.75 11.19
C VAL A 105 -2.91 17.62 11.24
N ARG A 106 -2.99 18.89 10.83
CA ARG A 106 -1.90 19.89 10.82
C ARG A 106 -0.64 19.44 10.07
N LYS A 107 -0.80 18.69 8.97
CA LYS A 107 0.29 18.42 8.01
C LYS A 107 0.23 19.41 6.86
N ILE A 108 1.38 19.95 6.48
CA ILE A 108 1.49 20.96 5.41
C ILE A 108 1.22 20.32 4.05
N PHE A 109 0.31 20.92 3.29
CA PHE A 109 0.07 20.64 1.88
C PHE A 109 0.80 21.69 1.03
N SER A 110 1.60 21.25 0.06
CA SER A 110 2.44 22.13 -0.76
C SER A 110 2.21 21.89 -2.25
N THR A 111 2.34 22.94 -3.06
CA THR A 111 2.41 22.85 -4.53
C THR A 111 3.83 23.10 -5.03
N PHE A 112 4.08 22.64 -6.25
CA PHE A 112 5.34 22.79 -6.97
C PHE A 112 5.07 23.59 -8.24
N SER A 113 5.87 24.63 -8.48
CA SER A 113 5.85 25.47 -9.68
C SER A 113 7.25 25.63 -10.22
#